data_AF-A0AAD1JDJ8-F1
#
_entry.id   AF-A0AAD1JDJ8-F1
#
_cell.length_a   1.000
_cell.length_b   1.000
_cell.length_c   1.000
_cell.angle_alpha   90.00
_cell.angle_beta   90.00
_cell.angle_gamma   90.00
#
_symmetry.space_group_name_H-M   'P 1'
#
loop_
_entity.id
_entity.type
_entity.pdbx_description
1 polymer ?
#
loop_
_entity_poly.entity_id
_entity_poly.type
_entity_poly.pdbx_seq_one_letter_code
_entity_poly.pdbx_strand_id
1 'polypeptide(L)'
;MFAAHTRGRSFSYAEEPFYGSRNLFFIKSNRVDLKFLTALLNSKLFYFYMHERLKHNGDLLQIDKNQFMKIPLYVPKNTSEFDAIVDAIIHKKKAGEDTKELEDKIDAMIYDLYNLTQEEKELIEKSVIQ
;
A
#
# COMPACT_ATOMS: atom_id res chain seq x y z
N MET A 1 4.25 25.57 12.36
CA MET A 1 3.41 24.35 12.41
C MET A 1 3.74 23.55 11.16
N PHE A 2 4.70 22.64 11.24
CA PHE A 2 5.16 21.89 10.07
C PHE A 2 4.15 20.81 9.71
N ALA A 3 3.84 20.66 8.43
CA ALA A 3 2.99 19.57 7.95
C ALA A 3 3.56 18.23 8.44
N ALA A 4 2.71 17.33 8.92
CA ALA A 4 3.15 15.96 9.18
C ALA A 4 3.44 15.29 7.84
N HIS A 5 4.69 14.85 7.66
CA HIS A 5 5.19 14.28 6.42
C HIS A 5 4.92 12.77 6.41
N THR A 6 4.53 12.21 5.27
CA THR A 6 4.36 10.78 5.08
C THR A 6 5.71 10.07 5.21
N ARG A 7 5.91 9.29 6.28
CA ARG A 7 7.05 8.38 6.43
C ARG A 7 6.63 6.99 5.97
N GLY A 8 7.27 6.48 4.91
CA GLY A 8 7.07 5.11 4.43
C GLY A 8 5.69 4.84 3.82
N ARG A 9 5.18 3.62 4.06
CA ARG A 9 3.94 3.05 3.50
C ARG A 9 2.75 3.50 4.35
N SER A 10 1.93 4.43 3.84
CA SER A 10 0.92 5.12 4.66
C SER A 10 -0.48 5.17 4.03
N PHE A 11 -0.92 4.09 3.39
CA PHE A 11 -2.31 4.00 2.96
C PHE A 11 -3.14 3.38 4.07
N SER A 12 -4.25 4.04 4.43
CA SER A 12 -5.13 3.59 5.51
C SER A 12 -6.53 3.29 4.97
N TYR A 13 -7.11 2.19 5.45
CA TYR A 13 -8.51 1.85 5.23
C TYR A 13 -9.36 2.40 6.39
N ALA A 14 -10.54 2.93 6.06
CA ALA A 14 -11.50 3.44 7.04
C ALA A 14 -12.82 2.67 6.94
N GLU A 15 -13.22 2.05 8.05
CA GLU A 15 -14.52 1.36 8.20
C GLU A 15 -15.65 2.36 8.48
N GLU A 16 -15.33 3.43 9.22
CA GLU A 16 -16.26 4.45 9.66
C GLU A 16 -16.11 5.75 8.86
N PRO A 17 -17.13 6.64 8.88
CA PRO A 17 -17.01 7.98 8.30
C PRO A 17 -15.77 8.71 8.83
N PHE A 18 -14.87 9.06 7.92
CA PHE A 18 -13.62 9.74 8.23
C PHE A 18 -13.56 11.12 7.58
N TYR A 19 -13.20 12.13 8.38
CA TYR A 19 -13.02 13.51 7.95
C TYR A 19 -11.55 13.88 8.09
N GLY A 20 -10.94 14.23 6.96
CA GLY A 20 -9.52 14.55 6.88
C GLY A 20 -9.27 15.99 6.44
N SER A 21 -8.06 16.47 6.69
CA SER A 21 -7.62 17.78 6.19
C SER A 21 -7.45 17.78 4.66
N ARG A 22 -7.27 18.98 4.08
CA ARG A 22 -6.97 19.16 2.64
C ARG A 22 -5.71 18.38 2.18
N ASN A 23 -4.83 18.02 3.11
CA ASN A 23 -3.58 17.33 2.79
C ASN A 23 -3.74 15.82 2.57
N LEU A 24 -4.94 15.26 2.78
CA LEU A 24 -5.22 13.85 2.53
C LEU A 24 -5.90 13.64 1.17
N PHE A 25 -5.48 12.59 0.48
CA PHE A 25 -6.21 12.06 -0.68
C PHE A 25 -7.20 11.00 -0.20
N PHE A 26 -8.43 11.08 -0.71
CA PHE A 26 -9.47 10.08 -0.45
C PHE A 26 -9.68 9.24 -1.70
N ILE A 27 -9.55 7.92 -1.54
CA ILE A 27 -9.90 6.97 -2.59
C ILE A 27 -11.28 6.40 -2.25
N LYS A 28 -12.23 6.54 -3.18
CA LYS A 28 -13.56 5.93 -3.11
C LYS A 28 -13.81 5.18 -4.41
N SER A 29 -14.25 3.93 -4.31
CA SER A 29 -14.49 3.08 -5.46
C SER A 29 -15.51 2.00 -5.12
N ASN A 30 -16.34 1.66 -6.09
CA ASN A 30 -17.18 0.45 -6.12
C ASN A 30 -16.69 -0.57 -7.17
N ARG A 31 -15.58 -0.26 -7.86
CA ARG A 31 -15.03 -1.08 -8.96
C ARG A 31 -13.96 -2.06 -8.51
N VAL A 32 -13.35 -1.78 -7.36
CA VAL A 32 -12.22 -2.51 -6.79
C VAL A 32 -12.46 -2.56 -5.29
N ASP A 33 -12.21 -3.71 -4.67
CA ASP A 33 -12.26 -3.83 -3.22
C ASP A 33 -11.20 -2.91 -2.58
N LEU A 34 -11.62 -2.11 -1.60
CA LEU A 34 -10.76 -1.11 -0.97
C LEU A 34 -9.79 -1.71 0.06
N LYS A 35 -10.09 -2.88 0.63
CA LYS A 35 -9.15 -3.63 1.48
C LYS A 35 -8.04 -4.21 0.61
N PHE A 36 -8.38 -4.85 -0.51
CA PHE A 36 -7.39 -5.26 -1.51
C PHE A 36 -6.53 -4.09 -1.99
N LEU A 37 -7.15 -2.97 -2.35
CA LEU A 37 -6.40 -1.81 -2.82
C LEU A 37 -5.45 -1.27 -1.74
N THR A 38 -5.87 -1.30 -0.47
CA THR A 38 -5.03 -0.90 0.67
C THR A 38 -3.87 -1.87 0.88
N ALA A 39 -4.08 -3.18 0.72
CA ALA A 39 -3.02 -4.19 0.74
C ALA A 39 -2.01 -3.95 -0.40
N LEU A 40 -2.50 -3.77 -1.63
CA LEU A 40 -1.68 -3.52 -2.81
C LEU A 40 -0.82 -2.27 -2.64
N LEU A 41 -1.40 -1.13 -2.26
CA LEU A 41 -0.71 0.15 -2.15
C LEU A 41 0.29 0.20 -0.98
N ASN A 42 0.13 -0.64 0.05
CA ASN A 42 1.09 -0.82 1.13
C ASN A 42 2.08 -1.97 0.89
N SER A 43 2.04 -2.65 -0.26
CA SER A 43 3.03 -3.67 -0.56
C SER A 43 4.41 -3.07 -0.83
N LYS A 44 5.47 -3.82 -0.56
CA LYS A 44 6.86 -3.45 -0.90
C LYS A 44 7.02 -3.17 -2.39
N LEU A 45 6.38 -3.97 -3.25
CA LEU A 45 6.38 -3.76 -4.70
C LEU A 45 5.84 -2.38 -5.07
N PHE A 46 4.68 -1.98 -4.53
CA PHE A 46 4.09 -0.69 -4.87
C PHE A 46 4.86 0.47 -4.28
N TYR A 47 5.39 0.30 -3.07
CA TYR A 47 6.26 1.30 -2.47
C TYR A 47 7.50 1.52 -3.35
N PHE A 48 8.17 0.44 -3.76
CA PHE A 48 9.30 0.48 -4.70
C PHE A 48 8.91 1.17 -6.01
N TYR A 49 7.80 0.76 -6.65
CA TYR A 49 7.35 1.37 -7.89
C TYR A 49 7.09 2.88 -7.74
N MET A 50 6.40 3.29 -6.69
CA MET A 50 6.12 4.71 -6.44
C MET A 50 7.41 5.48 -6.17
N HIS A 51 8.33 4.90 -5.41
CA HIS A 51 9.64 5.47 -5.15
C HIS A 51 10.43 5.71 -6.46
N GLU A 52 10.41 4.75 -7.39
CA GLU A 52 11.15 4.90 -8.65
C GLU A 52 10.46 5.81 -9.69
N ARG A 53 9.13 5.97 -9.62
CA ARG A 53 8.34 6.63 -10.69
C ARG A 53 7.75 7.99 -10.32
N LEU A 54 7.52 8.25 -9.05
CA LEU A 54 6.94 9.52 -8.60
C LEU A 54 8.02 10.54 -8.27
N LYS A 55 7.60 11.79 -8.14
CA LYS A 55 8.50 12.88 -7.77
C LYS A 55 8.90 12.76 -6.30
N HIS A 56 10.09 13.27 -6.01
CA HIS A 56 10.59 13.43 -4.65
C HIS A 56 10.83 14.91 -4.34
N ASN A 57 10.61 15.29 -3.10
CA ASN A 57 11.04 16.58 -2.55
C ASN A 57 12.11 16.32 -1.48
N GLY A 58 13.39 16.39 -1.87
CA GLY A 58 14.46 15.82 -1.07
C GLY A 58 14.35 14.30 -1.04
N ASP A 59 14.45 13.69 0.15
CA ASP A 59 14.34 12.24 0.34
C ASP A 59 12.89 11.74 0.46
N LEU A 60 11.89 12.61 0.25
CA LEU A 60 10.49 12.32 0.52
C LEU A 60 9.68 12.10 -0.76
N LEU A 61 9.01 10.96 -0.81
CA LEU A 61 8.05 10.62 -1.85
C LEU A 61 6.88 11.62 -1.88
N GLN A 62 6.70 12.30 -3.00
CA GLN A 62 5.56 13.19 -3.24
C GLN A 62 4.47 12.47 -4.04
N ILE A 63 3.36 12.17 -3.36
CA ILE A 63 2.15 11.65 -4.03
C ILE A 63 1.40 12.84 -4.65
N ASP A 64 1.60 13.05 -5.94
CA ASP A 64 0.77 13.95 -6.75
C ASP A 64 -0.40 13.18 -7.38
N LYS A 65 -1.62 13.74 -7.30
CA LYS A 65 -2.84 13.09 -7.82
C LYS A 65 -2.72 12.73 -9.29
N ASN A 66 -2.14 13.59 -10.13
CA ASN A 66 -2.10 13.34 -11.58
C ASN A 66 -1.11 12.23 -11.93
N GLN A 67 -0.02 12.09 -11.18
CA GLN A 67 0.91 10.97 -11.35
C GLN A 67 0.35 9.68 -10.75
N PHE A 68 -0.25 9.76 -9.57
CA PHE A 68 -0.84 8.60 -8.88
C PHE A 68 -1.94 7.93 -9.70
N MET A 69 -2.80 8.73 -10.37
CA MET A 69 -3.86 8.21 -11.24
C MET A 69 -3.34 7.48 -12.49
N LYS A 70 -2.05 7.57 -12.82
CA LYS A 70 -1.43 6.87 -13.95
C LYS A 70 -0.78 5.55 -13.56
N ILE A 71 -0.74 5.23 -12.27
CA ILE A 71 -0.16 3.97 -11.80
C ILE A 71 -1.04 2.81 -12.30
N PRO A 72 -0.47 1.85 -13.06
CA PRO A 72 -1.22 0.69 -13.52
C PRO A 72 -1.52 -0.24 -12.34
N LEU A 73 -2.80 -0.55 -12.13
CA LEU A 73 -3.24 -1.48 -11.09
C LEU A 73 -3.67 -2.80 -11.73
N TYR A 74 -3.14 -3.91 -11.23
CA TYR A 74 -3.67 -5.23 -11.54
C TYR A 74 -4.73 -5.59 -10.49
N VAL A 75 -5.97 -5.79 -10.93
CA VAL A 75 -7.09 -6.15 -10.05
C VAL A 75 -7.53 -7.56 -10.40
N PRO A 76 -7.26 -8.57 -9.54
CA PRO A 76 -7.72 -9.93 -9.78
C PRO A 76 -9.24 -10.02 -9.65
N LYS A 77 -9.84 -11.04 -10.27
CA LYS A 77 -11.29 -11.30 -10.15
C LYS A 77 -11.72 -11.68 -8.73
N ASN A 78 -10.82 -12.30 -7.98
CA ASN A 78 -11.06 -12.69 -6.59
C ASN A 78 -10.01 -12.06 -5.69
N THR A 79 -10.45 -11.29 -4.70
CA THR A 79 -9.61 -10.63 -3.68
C THR A 79 -9.84 -11.18 -2.28
N SER A 80 -10.69 -12.19 -2.11
CA SER A 80 -11.18 -12.63 -0.80
C SER A 80 -10.09 -13.00 0.20
N GLU A 81 -8.97 -13.54 -0.29
CA GLU A 81 -7.82 -13.87 0.58
C GLU A 81 -7.10 -12.61 1.08
N PHE A 82 -6.92 -11.59 0.24
CA PHE A 82 -6.38 -10.30 0.68
C PHE A 82 -7.31 -9.66 1.72
N ASP A 83 -8.62 -9.70 1.47
CA ASP A 83 -9.61 -9.08 2.34
C ASP A 83 -9.58 -9.71 3.74
N ALA A 84 -9.48 -11.04 3.82
CA ALA A 84 -9.36 -11.77 5.08
C ALA A 84 -8.06 -11.45 5.84
N ILE A 85 -6.93 -11.32 5.15
CA ILE A 85 -5.65 -10.97 5.78
C ILE A 85 -5.69 -9.52 6.28
N VAL A 86 -6.26 -8.59 5.49
CA VAL A 86 -6.42 -7.19 5.89
C VAL A 86 -7.31 -7.07 7.12
N ASP A 87 -8.40 -7.83 7.20
CA ASP A 87 -9.26 -7.86 8.39
C ASP A 87 -8.51 -8.37 9.64
N ALA A 88 -7.70 -9.42 9.48
CA ALA A 88 -6.85 -9.91 10.56
C ALA A 88 -5.81 -8.87 11.00
N ILE A 89 -5.19 -8.14 10.06
CA ILE A 89 -4.26 -7.04 10.35
C ILE A 89 -4.98 -5.92 11.12
N ILE A 90 -6.17 -5.50 10.68
CA ILE A 90 -6.95 -4.45 11.35
C ILE A 90 -7.28 -4.87 12.78
N HIS A 91 -7.76 -6.11 12.98
CA HIS A 91 -8.08 -6.63 14.30
C HIS A 91 -6.85 -6.65 15.23
N LYS A 92 -5.72 -7.19 14.75
CA LYS A 92 -4.46 -7.24 15.51
C LYS A 92 -3.91 -5.86 15.85
N LYS A 93 -3.92 -4.92 14.90
CA LYS A 93 -3.47 -3.53 15.14
C LYS A 93 -4.34 -2.82 16.18
N LYS A 94 -5.66 -3.07 16.21
CA LYS A 94 -6.57 -2.57 17.25
C LYS A 94 -6.21 -3.11 18.64
N ALA A 95 -5.70 -4.35 18.71
CA ALA A 95 -5.21 -4.98 19.94
C ALA A 95 -3.77 -4.59 20.32
N GLY A 96 -3.07 -3.81 19.49
CA GLY A 96 -1.66 -3.46 19.69
C GLY A 96 -0.70 -4.63 19.44
N GLU A 97 -1.14 -5.65 18.70
CA GLU A 97 -0.32 -6.80 18.33
C GLU A 97 0.51 -6.55 17.07
N ASP A 98 1.61 -7.29 16.95
CA ASP A 98 2.43 -7.30 15.74
C ASP A 98 1.67 -7.95 14.56
N THR A 99 1.84 -7.35 13.38
CA THR A 99 1.21 -7.79 12.13
C THR A 99 2.21 -8.07 11.02
N LYS A 100 3.51 -8.02 11.32
CA LYS A 100 4.57 -8.16 10.32
C LYS A 100 4.43 -9.42 9.47
N GLU A 101 4.15 -10.57 10.08
CA GLU A 101 3.98 -11.84 9.34
C GLU A 101 2.82 -11.80 8.34
N LEU A 102 1.72 -11.12 8.68
CA LEU A 102 0.57 -10.96 7.79
C LEU A 102 0.88 -9.98 6.65
N GLU A 103 1.63 -8.92 6.94
CA GLU A 103 2.11 -7.97 5.95
C GLU A 103 3.09 -8.62 4.97
N ASP A 104 4.05 -9.42 5.48
CA ASP A 104 4.99 -10.20 4.65
C ASP A 104 4.24 -11.25 3.79
N LYS A 105 3.15 -11.84 4.31
CA LYS A 105 2.27 -12.71 3.51
C LYS A 105 1.60 -11.95 2.36
N ILE A 106 1.09 -10.74 2.61
CA ILE A 106 0.54 -9.88 1.55
C ILE A 106 1.60 -9.59 0.49
N ASP A 107 2.82 -9.23 0.90
CA ASP A 107 3.93 -8.95 -0.03
C ASP A 107 4.21 -10.15 -0.94
N ALA A 108 4.30 -11.36 -0.38
CA ALA A 108 4.48 -12.58 -1.16
C ALA A 108 3.35 -12.80 -2.17
N MET A 109 2.09 -12.63 -1.75
CA MET A 109 0.92 -12.77 -2.64
C MET A 109 0.91 -11.72 -3.75
N ILE A 110 1.34 -10.48 -3.48
CA ILE A 110 1.46 -9.43 -4.49
C ILE A 110 2.58 -9.73 -5.49
N TYR A 111 3.71 -10.26 -5.03
CA TYR A 111 4.78 -10.68 -5.95
C TYR A 111 4.30 -11.76 -6.92
N ASP A 112 3.52 -12.72 -6.43
CA ASP A 112 2.96 -13.78 -7.26
C ASP A 112 1.86 -13.23 -8.20
N LEU A 113 1.04 -12.29 -7.73
CA LEU A 113 0.02 -11.61 -8.54
C LEU A 113 0.63 -10.90 -9.77
N TYR A 114 1.82 -10.34 -9.61
CA TYR A 114 2.56 -9.65 -10.67
C TYR A 114 3.55 -10.57 -11.42
N ASN A 115 3.57 -11.87 -11.10
CA ASN A 115 4.49 -12.86 -11.67
C ASN A 115 5.96 -12.44 -11.61
N LEU A 116 6.39 -11.88 -10.48
CA LEU A 116 7.78 -11.44 -10.31
C LEU A 116 8.73 -12.63 -10.24
N THR A 117 9.85 -12.49 -10.94
CA THR A 117 10.99 -13.41 -10.86
C THR A 117 11.71 -13.27 -9.52
N GLN A 118 12.49 -14.28 -9.15
CA GLN A 118 13.28 -14.25 -7.91
C GLN A 118 14.24 -13.06 -7.86
N GLU A 119 14.87 -12.72 -8.99
CA GLU A 119 15.78 -11.58 -9.11
C GLU A 119 15.06 -10.24 -8.85
N GLU A 120 13.85 -10.08 -9.38
CA GLU A 120 13.02 -8.88 -9.14
C GLU A 120 12.57 -8.79 -7.68
N LYS A 121 12.16 -9.92 -7.07
CA LYS A 121 11.80 -9.96 -5.63
C LYS A 121 12.99 -9.53 -4.78
N GLU A 122 14.19 -10.04 -5.06
CA GLU A 122 15.42 -9.65 -4.34
C GLU A 122 15.79 -8.18 -4.52
N LEU A 123 15.61 -7.62 -5.72
CA LEU A 123 15.83 -6.20 -5.97
C LEU A 123 14.90 -5.34 -5.10
N ILE A 124 13.62 -5.70 -5.03
CA ILE A 124 12.63 -4.99 -4.23
C ILE A 124 12.99 -5.09 -2.74
N GLU A 125 13.27 -6.28 -2.22
CA GLU A 125 13.61 -6.48 -0.81
C GLU A 125 14.88 -5.71 -0.38
N LYS A 126 15.86 -5.55 -1.28
CA LYS A 126 17.07 -4.75 -1.02
C LYS A 126 16.78 -3.24 -1.05
N SER A 127 15.82 -2.80 -1.85
CA SER A 127 15.50 -1.38 -2.03
C SER A 127 14.63 -0.80 -0.91
N VAL A 128 13.75 -1.62 -0.33
CA VAL A 128 12.86 -1.21 0.76
C VAL A 128 13.59 -1.43 2.09
N ILE A 129 14.50 -0.52 2.42
CA ILE A 129 15.20 -0.52 3.72
C ILE A 129 14.17 -0.17 4.81
N GLN A 130 14.05 -1.05 5.82
CA GLN A 130 13.20 -0.88 7.01
C GLN A 130 13.69 0.21 7.95
#